data_AF-A0A382J7V3-F1
#
_entry.id   AF-A0A382J7V3-F1
#
_cell.length_a   1.000
_cell.length_b   1.000
_cell.length_c   1.000
_cell.angle_alpha   90.00
_cell.angle_beta   90.00
_cell.angle_gamma   90.00
#
_symmetry.space_group_name_H-M   'P 1'
#
loop_
_entity.id
_entity.type
_entity.pdbx_description
1 polymer ?
#
loop_
_entity_poly.entity_id
_entity_poly.type
_entity_poly.pdbx_seq_one_letter_code
_entity_poly.pdbx_strand_id
1 'polypeptide(L)'
;MALTKVTGQVINTSTDVTVGVLTVTNTLAVGGTVSIGGTLTYEDVTNIDSVGLITARNGIVVGSGITLSKDGDVFFTGIATGNGSGLTNLPAANLTGTLPAISGANLTNLDASDLASGTVPTARLGSGTASSSTFLRGDSTFAAVTSTTINNNADNRLITGSGTADTLEAESTITYDASLLNITSTTQGLGLRLQNTGNEYTSVRFDAARTAAASALGILEGRWNN
;
A
#
# COMPACT_ATOMS: atom_id res chain seq x y z
N MET A 1 -63.98 67.55 -43.31
CA MET A 1 -63.52 66.85 -42.08
C MET A 1 -62.31 66.02 -42.47
N ALA A 2 -61.12 66.37 -41.98
CA ALA A 2 -59.91 65.61 -42.24
C ALA A 2 -59.85 64.44 -41.25
N LEU A 3 -59.77 63.21 -41.75
CA LEU A 3 -59.60 62.04 -40.88
C LEU A 3 -58.13 61.98 -40.45
N THR A 4 -57.87 62.18 -39.17
CA THR A 4 -56.55 61.96 -38.56
C THR A 4 -56.25 60.47 -38.65
N LYS A 5 -55.17 60.11 -39.35
CA LYS A 5 -54.70 58.72 -39.42
C LYS A 5 -54.29 58.28 -38.03
N VAL A 6 -55.09 57.41 -37.42
CA VAL A 6 -54.74 56.73 -36.18
C VAL A 6 -53.56 55.81 -36.49
N THR A 7 -52.39 56.07 -35.90
CA THR A 7 -51.17 55.27 -36.12
C THR A 7 -51.05 54.05 -35.20
N GLY A 8 -52.03 53.84 -34.30
CA GLY A 8 -52.17 52.63 -33.48
C GLY A 8 -53.59 52.49 -32.94
N GLN A 9 -54.17 51.30 -33.02
CA GLN A 9 -55.52 51.02 -32.51
C GLN A 9 -55.51 51.13 -30.96
N VAL A 10 -56.36 51.99 -30.40
CA VAL A 10 -56.51 52.12 -28.94
C VAL A 10 -57.80 51.40 -28.53
N ILE A 11 -57.67 50.21 -27.96
CA ILE A 11 -58.78 49.56 -27.26
C ILE A 11 -58.71 50.06 -25.81
N ASN A 12 -59.71 50.82 -25.40
CA ASN A 12 -59.84 51.35 -24.04
C ASN A 12 -61.21 50.94 -23.50
N THR A 13 -61.31 49.73 -22.96
CA THR A 13 -62.55 49.18 -22.39
C THR A 13 -62.32 48.72 -20.95
N SER A 14 -63.34 48.87 -20.10
CA SER A 14 -63.37 48.41 -18.70
C SER A 14 -64.04 47.03 -18.53
N THR A 15 -64.24 46.31 -19.64
CA THR A 15 -64.93 45.00 -19.75
C THR A 15 -64.19 44.06 -20.71
N ASP A 16 -64.66 42.81 -20.81
CA ASP A 16 -64.06 41.76 -21.65
C ASP A 16 -64.09 42.06 -23.15
N VAL A 17 -63.05 41.57 -23.85
CA VAL A 17 -62.91 41.63 -25.31
C VAL A 17 -62.97 40.22 -25.87
N THR A 18 -63.90 39.98 -26.79
CA THR A 18 -64.03 38.70 -27.51
C THR A 18 -63.59 38.87 -28.95
N VAL A 19 -62.61 38.07 -29.40
CA VAL A 19 -62.08 38.08 -30.78
C VAL A 19 -62.12 36.68 -31.37
N GLY A 20 -62.20 36.60 -32.71
CA GLY A 20 -62.12 35.32 -33.43
C GLY A 20 -60.70 34.77 -33.57
N VAL A 21 -59.77 35.58 -34.09
CA VAL A 21 -58.34 35.21 -34.30
C VAL A 21 -57.44 36.41 -33.99
N LEU A 22 -56.28 36.15 -33.39
CA LEU A 22 -55.26 37.16 -33.07
C LEU A 22 -53.90 36.78 -33.67
N THR A 23 -53.26 37.72 -34.37
CA THR A 23 -51.90 37.58 -34.92
C THR A 23 -51.00 38.67 -34.36
N VAL A 24 -49.85 38.30 -33.79
CA VAL A 24 -48.86 39.24 -33.23
C VAL A 24 -47.55 39.12 -34.01
N THR A 25 -47.07 40.21 -34.59
CA THR A 25 -45.86 40.22 -35.46
C THR A 25 -44.56 40.48 -34.69
N ASN A 26 -44.66 41.13 -33.54
CA ASN A 26 -43.54 41.39 -32.66
C ASN A 26 -43.71 40.61 -31.35
N THR A 27 -44.27 41.23 -30.32
CA THR A 27 -44.27 40.67 -28.96
C THR A 27 -45.66 40.72 -28.36
N LEU A 28 -46.02 39.65 -27.67
CA LEU A 28 -47.15 39.65 -26.75
C LEU A 28 -46.64 39.95 -25.34
N ALA A 29 -47.08 41.07 -24.77
CA ALA A 29 -46.83 41.41 -23.38
C ALA A 29 -48.15 41.39 -22.60
N VAL A 30 -48.16 40.68 -21.47
CA VAL A 30 -49.33 40.57 -20.61
C VAL A 30 -48.91 41.04 -19.21
N GLY A 31 -49.52 42.11 -18.71
CA GLY A 31 -49.18 42.68 -17.40
C GLY A 31 -49.71 41.87 -16.20
N GLY A 32 -50.51 40.82 -16.47
CA GLY A 32 -51.09 39.91 -15.49
C GLY A 32 -50.99 38.45 -15.95
N THR A 33 -51.82 37.59 -15.38
CA THR A 33 -51.80 36.15 -15.66
C THR A 33 -52.32 35.81 -17.05
N VAL A 34 -51.72 34.80 -17.69
CA VAL A 34 -52.20 34.23 -18.95
C VAL A 34 -52.92 32.91 -18.66
N SER A 35 -54.17 32.80 -19.14
CA SER A 35 -54.95 31.56 -19.08
C SER A 35 -55.25 31.08 -20.50
N ILE A 36 -54.99 29.80 -20.77
CA ILE A 36 -55.15 29.19 -22.09
C ILE A 36 -56.11 28.01 -21.95
N GLY A 37 -57.32 28.17 -22.49
CA GLY A 37 -58.35 27.11 -22.46
C GLY A 37 -58.06 25.92 -23.41
N GLY A 38 -57.02 26.03 -24.25
CA GLY A 38 -56.62 25.03 -25.26
C GLY A 38 -55.12 24.68 -25.23
N THR A 39 -54.57 24.15 -26.33
CA THR A 39 -53.17 23.75 -26.42
C THR A 39 -52.27 24.91 -26.80
N LEU A 40 -51.14 25.02 -26.10
CA LEU A 40 -50.01 25.80 -26.55
C LEU A 40 -49.01 24.86 -27.23
N THR A 41 -49.01 24.88 -28.56
CA THR A 41 -48.00 24.16 -29.34
C THR A 41 -46.83 25.10 -29.56
N TYR A 42 -45.67 24.54 -29.31
CA TYR A 42 -44.40 25.19 -29.48
C TYR A 42 -43.61 24.33 -30.46
N GLU A 43 -43.48 24.80 -31.68
CA GLU A 43 -42.49 24.23 -32.59
C GLU A 43 -41.16 24.92 -32.26
N ASP A 44 -40.08 24.14 -32.21
CA ASP A 44 -38.74 24.66 -31.95
C ASP A 44 -38.59 25.50 -30.67
N VAL A 45 -39.32 25.15 -29.58
CA VAL A 45 -39.08 25.78 -28.28
C VAL A 45 -37.86 25.22 -27.61
N THR A 46 -37.05 26.18 -27.24
CA THR A 46 -35.74 25.94 -26.69
C THR A 46 -35.75 26.01 -25.18
N ASN A 47 -36.60 26.84 -24.55
CA ASN A 47 -36.60 27.02 -23.10
C ASN A 47 -37.95 27.49 -22.55
N ILE A 48 -38.11 27.23 -21.25
CA ILE A 48 -39.19 27.74 -20.43
C ILE A 48 -38.53 28.38 -19.21
N ASP A 49 -38.55 29.71 -19.13
CA ASP A 49 -38.02 30.44 -17.98
C ASP A 49 -39.12 30.63 -16.94
N SER A 50 -39.05 29.79 -15.92
CA SER A 50 -39.98 29.84 -14.80
C SER A 50 -39.18 30.25 -13.58
N VAL A 51 -39.52 31.41 -13.02
CA VAL A 51 -39.07 31.82 -11.66
C VAL A 51 -39.70 30.92 -10.60
N GLY A 52 -40.82 30.29 -10.97
CA GLY A 52 -41.41 29.19 -10.24
C GLY A 52 -40.97 27.85 -10.83
N LEU A 53 -41.81 26.86 -10.64
CA LEU A 53 -41.51 25.51 -11.08
C LEU A 53 -41.65 25.44 -12.61
N ILE A 54 -40.60 24.94 -13.28
CA ILE A 54 -40.70 24.53 -14.68
C ILE A 54 -41.39 23.16 -14.67
N THR A 55 -42.64 23.13 -15.07
CA THR A 55 -43.47 21.91 -15.09
C THR A 55 -43.80 21.54 -16.52
N ALA A 56 -43.00 20.63 -17.09
CA ALA A 56 -43.28 20.05 -18.39
C ALA A 56 -44.24 18.86 -18.22
N ARG A 57 -45.35 18.85 -18.99
CA ARG A 57 -46.35 17.76 -18.92
C ARG A 57 -45.76 16.38 -19.28
N ASN A 58 -44.66 16.32 -20.07
CA ASN A 58 -43.96 15.10 -20.49
C ASN A 58 -42.53 14.95 -19.91
N GLY A 59 -42.30 15.51 -18.72
CA GLY A 59 -40.99 15.56 -18.08
C GLY A 59 -40.06 16.55 -18.77
N ILE A 60 -39.03 17.00 -18.06
CA ILE A 60 -37.84 17.39 -18.80
C ILE A 60 -37.27 16.06 -19.25
N VAL A 61 -37.34 15.77 -20.54
CA VAL A 61 -36.39 14.85 -21.12
C VAL A 61 -35.05 15.57 -21.05
N VAL A 62 -34.44 15.47 -19.88
CA VAL A 62 -33.10 14.93 -19.82
C VAL A 62 -33.28 13.51 -20.32
N GLY A 63 -32.41 13.04 -21.21
CA GLY A 63 -32.49 11.64 -21.65
C GLY A 63 -32.70 10.68 -20.46
N SER A 64 -33.33 9.54 -20.75
CA SER A 64 -33.86 8.63 -19.74
C SER A 64 -32.87 8.26 -18.63
N GLY A 65 -33.36 8.29 -17.38
CA GLY A 65 -32.64 7.79 -16.21
C GLY A 65 -31.90 8.85 -15.40
N ILE A 66 -32.36 10.11 -15.33
CA ILE A 66 -31.77 11.20 -14.52
C ILE A 66 -32.86 11.97 -13.75
N THR A 67 -32.59 12.32 -12.50
CA THR A 67 -33.40 13.19 -11.62
C THR A 67 -32.52 14.31 -11.06
N LEU A 68 -33.00 15.56 -11.09
CA LEU A 68 -32.39 16.69 -10.38
C LEU A 68 -33.32 17.15 -9.25
N SER A 69 -32.83 17.10 -8.01
CA SER A 69 -33.60 17.39 -6.82
C SER A 69 -33.52 18.87 -6.41
N LYS A 70 -34.61 19.39 -5.81
CA LYS A 70 -34.64 20.70 -5.13
C LYS A 70 -33.67 20.80 -3.96
N ASP A 71 -33.24 19.66 -3.42
CA ASP A 71 -32.30 19.55 -2.32
C ASP A 71 -30.83 19.50 -2.83
N GLY A 72 -30.64 19.49 -4.15
CA GLY A 72 -29.35 19.51 -4.84
C GLY A 72 -28.85 18.15 -5.35
N ASP A 73 -29.53 17.05 -4.99
CA ASP A 73 -29.13 15.71 -5.39
C ASP A 73 -29.41 15.39 -6.85
N VAL A 74 -28.60 14.49 -7.41
CA VAL A 74 -28.82 13.92 -8.75
C VAL A 74 -28.87 12.41 -8.66
N PHE A 75 -29.97 11.81 -9.12
CA PHE A 75 -30.15 10.35 -9.15
C PHE A 75 -30.19 9.88 -10.60
N PHE A 76 -29.50 8.80 -10.93
CA PHE A 76 -29.58 8.17 -12.24
C PHE A 76 -29.57 6.65 -12.14
N THR A 77 -30.05 5.95 -13.17
CA THR A 77 -30.05 4.47 -13.25
C THR A 77 -29.13 4.01 -14.37
N GLY A 78 -28.30 3.01 -14.10
CA GLY A 78 -27.31 2.51 -15.06
C GLY A 78 -25.97 3.21 -14.91
N ILE A 79 -25.21 3.25 -15.99
CA ILE A 79 -23.88 3.86 -15.99
C ILE A 79 -24.05 5.37 -16.08
N ALA A 80 -23.67 6.10 -15.03
CA ALA A 80 -23.30 7.50 -15.23
C ALA A 80 -21.91 7.56 -15.84
N THR A 81 -21.86 8.08 -17.06
CA THR A 81 -20.61 8.47 -17.68
C THR A 81 -20.39 9.94 -17.37
N GLY A 82 -19.41 10.26 -16.54
CA GLY A 82 -19.09 11.63 -16.14
C GLY A 82 -17.81 11.71 -15.30
N ASN A 83 -17.30 12.91 -15.01
CA ASN A 83 -16.16 13.09 -14.12
C ASN A 83 -16.62 13.08 -12.65
N GLY A 84 -16.14 12.10 -11.89
CA GLY A 84 -16.43 11.98 -10.47
C GLY A 84 -15.46 12.68 -9.52
N SER A 85 -14.45 13.44 -9.99
CA SER A 85 -13.40 14.03 -9.12
C SER A 85 -13.91 15.01 -8.05
N GLY A 86 -15.13 15.54 -8.23
CA GLY A 86 -15.82 16.39 -7.27
C GLY A 86 -16.69 15.63 -6.26
N LEU A 87 -16.83 14.30 -6.40
CA LEU A 87 -17.54 13.46 -5.45
C LEU A 87 -16.64 13.17 -4.23
N THR A 88 -16.32 14.21 -3.45
CA THR A 88 -15.39 14.16 -2.32
C THR A 88 -15.95 13.45 -1.08
N ASN A 89 -17.27 13.29 -1.03
CA ASN A 89 -17.98 12.72 0.11
C ASN A 89 -18.68 11.40 -0.24
N LEU A 90 -18.23 10.71 -1.30
CA LEU A 90 -18.74 9.39 -1.64
C LEU A 90 -18.04 8.35 -0.74
N PRO A 91 -18.75 7.72 0.22
CA PRO A 91 -18.14 6.71 1.09
C PRO A 91 -17.73 5.48 0.27
N ALA A 92 -16.57 4.90 0.57
CA ALA A 92 -16.05 3.73 -0.15
C ALA A 92 -17.03 2.54 -0.16
N ALA A 93 -17.83 2.37 0.90
CA ALA A 93 -18.86 1.33 0.98
C ALA A 93 -19.95 1.44 -0.10
N ASN A 94 -20.12 2.62 -0.70
CA ASN A 94 -21.08 2.87 -1.77
C ASN A 94 -20.48 2.64 -3.17
N LEU A 95 -19.18 2.35 -3.28
CA LEU A 95 -18.55 1.89 -4.52
C LEU A 95 -18.69 0.36 -4.57
N THR A 96 -19.44 -0.13 -5.55
CA THR A 96 -19.63 -1.57 -5.78
C THR A 96 -19.14 -1.95 -7.18
N GLY A 97 -18.80 -3.23 -7.38
CA GLY A 97 -18.24 -3.73 -8.64
C GLY A 97 -16.71 -3.81 -8.65
N THR A 98 -16.13 -4.19 -9.79
CA THR A 98 -14.67 -4.22 -9.94
C THR A 98 -14.16 -2.80 -10.04
N LEU A 99 -13.19 -2.43 -9.20
CA LEU A 99 -12.37 -1.27 -9.49
C LEU A 99 -11.74 -1.51 -10.89
N PRO A 100 -11.92 -0.61 -11.88
CA PRO A 100 -11.20 -0.72 -13.15
C PRO A 100 -9.72 -0.93 -12.89
N ALA A 101 -8.95 -1.47 -13.85
CA ALA A 101 -7.50 -1.69 -13.73
C ALA A 101 -6.73 -0.37 -13.53
N ILE A 102 -6.93 0.26 -12.39
CA ILE A 102 -6.36 1.49 -11.91
C ILE A 102 -5.52 1.10 -10.71
N SER A 103 -4.37 1.74 -10.57
CA SER A 103 -3.54 1.53 -9.41
C SER A 103 -4.32 1.87 -8.15
N GLY A 104 -4.33 0.98 -7.16
CA GLY A 104 -4.86 1.26 -5.81
C GLY A 104 -4.03 2.28 -5.02
N ALA A 105 -3.07 2.97 -5.65
CA ALA A 105 -2.14 3.91 -5.00
C ALA A 105 -2.82 5.08 -4.27
N ASN A 106 -4.02 5.48 -4.71
CA ASN A 106 -4.77 6.57 -4.08
C ASN A 106 -5.80 6.07 -3.05
N LEU A 107 -5.90 4.75 -2.85
CA LEU A 107 -6.63 4.18 -1.72
C LEU A 107 -5.72 4.32 -0.49
N THR A 108 -5.83 5.47 0.16
CA THR A 108 -5.15 5.73 1.43
C THR A 108 -5.90 5.05 2.58
N ASN A 109 -5.21 4.81 3.69
CA ASN A 109 -5.74 4.12 4.86
C ASN A 109 -6.24 2.69 4.60
N LEU A 110 -5.76 2.00 3.56
CA LEU A 110 -5.86 0.54 3.50
C LEU A 110 -4.96 -0.06 4.57
N ASP A 111 -5.45 -0.14 5.80
CA ASP A 111 -4.82 -1.02 6.77
C ASP A 111 -5.18 -2.47 6.41
N ALA A 112 -4.50 -3.43 7.05
CA ALA A 112 -4.77 -4.84 6.76
C ALA A 112 -6.22 -5.25 7.09
N SER A 113 -6.97 -4.46 7.86
CA SER A 113 -8.38 -4.71 8.18
C SER A 113 -9.33 -4.40 7.03
N ASP A 114 -8.90 -3.58 6.06
CA ASP A 114 -9.68 -3.22 4.88
C ASP A 114 -9.59 -4.22 3.71
N LEU A 115 -8.73 -5.26 3.80
CA LEU A 115 -8.72 -6.37 2.84
C LEU A 115 -9.88 -7.34 3.14
N ALA A 116 -11.13 -6.90 2.92
CA ALA A 116 -12.34 -7.61 3.30
C ALA A 116 -12.50 -9.00 2.64
N SER A 117 -11.93 -9.20 1.44
CA SER A 117 -11.80 -10.50 0.76
C SER A 117 -10.71 -10.46 -0.32
N GLY A 118 -10.21 -11.64 -0.73
CA GLY A 118 -9.10 -11.77 -1.69
C GLY A 118 -7.77 -12.14 -1.03
N THR A 119 -6.72 -12.37 -1.83
CA THR A 119 -5.37 -12.64 -1.34
C THR A 119 -4.41 -11.59 -1.90
N VAL A 120 -3.49 -11.11 -1.06
CA VAL A 120 -2.24 -10.55 -1.57
C VAL A 120 -1.40 -11.77 -1.96
N PRO A 121 -0.96 -11.94 -3.22
CA PRO A 121 -0.17 -13.11 -3.62
C PRO A 121 1.02 -13.29 -2.66
N THR A 122 1.43 -14.52 -2.37
CA THR A 122 2.65 -14.72 -1.56
C THR A 122 3.86 -14.05 -2.21
N ALA A 123 3.93 -13.94 -3.54
CA ALA A 123 4.90 -13.10 -4.25
C ALA A 123 4.78 -11.56 -3.99
N ARG A 124 3.77 -11.13 -3.24
CA ARG A 124 3.38 -9.74 -2.93
C ARG A 124 3.21 -9.48 -1.42
N LEU A 125 3.08 -10.54 -0.62
CA LEU A 125 3.26 -10.56 0.84
C LEU A 125 4.72 -10.81 1.23
N GLY A 126 5.36 -11.68 0.43
CA GLY A 126 6.18 -12.83 0.85
C GLY A 126 5.50 -13.76 1.90
N SER A 127 5.65 -15.09 1.86
CA SER A 127 4.95 -16.01 2.81
C SER A 127 5.71 -16.35 4.08
N GLY A 128 4.99 -16.60 5.19
CA GLY A 128 5.42 -17.04 6.54
C GLY A 128 5.23 -15.97 7.65
N THR A 129 5.68 -16.20 8.89
CA THR A 129 5.50 -15.26 10.03
C THR A 129 6.77 -14.45 10.28
N ALA A 130 6.65 -13.12 10.24
CA ALA A 130 7.69 -12.22 10.71
C ALA A 130 7.88 -12.42 12.22
N SER A 131 9.11 -12.72 12.61
CA SER A 131 9.54 -12.71 14.00
C SER A 131 10.91 -12.05 14.05
N SER A 132 11.42 -11.80 15.26
CA SER A 132 12.80 -11.32 15.40
C SER A 132 13.85 -12.34 14.94
N SER A 133 13.48 -13.60 14.71
CA SER A 133 14.38 -14.70 14.34
C SER A 133 14.08 -15.32 12.98
N THR A 134 13.11 -14.77 12.24
CA THR A 134 12.70 -15.29 10.93
C THR A 134 12.63 -14.17 9.90
N PHE A 135 13.10 -14.45 8.69
CA PHE A 135 13.05 -13.52 7.56
C PHE A 135 12.40 -14.17 6.36
N LEU A 136 11.65 -13.39 5.60
CA LEU A 136 10.94 -13.82 4.41
C LEU A 136 11.88 -14.09 3.23
N ARG A 137 11.94 -15.33 2.71
CA ARG A 137 12.80 -15.72 1.59
C ARG A 137 12.15 -15.49 0.22
N GLY A 138 12.97 -15.55 -0.83
CA GLY A 138 12.60 -15.28 -2.23
C GLY A 138 11.70 -16.33 -2.89
N ASP A 139 11.59 -17.52 -2.31
CA ASP A 139 10.49 -18.48 -2.57
C ASP A 139 9.17 -18.01 -1.94
N SER A 140 9.14 -16.74 -1.49
CA SER A 140 8.13 -16.18 -0.61
C SER A 140 7.96 -17.07 0.60
N THR A 141 8.97 -17.44 1.40
CA THR A 141 8.84 -18.29 2.62
C THR A 141 9.69 -17.79 3.79
N PHE A 142 9.12 -17.48 4.96
CA PHE A 142 9.90 -17.05 6.12
C PHE A 142 10.75 -18.23 6.61
N ALA A 143 12.05 -17.99 6.73
CA ALA A 143 13.02 -18.95 7.20
C ALA A 143 13.68 -18.44 8.48
N ALA A 144 14.07 -19.37 9.34
CA ALA A 144 14.86 -19.07 10.52
C ALA A 144 16.23 -18.50 10.12
N VAL A 145 16.75 -17.60 10.94
CA VAL A 145 18.15 -17.20 10.88
C VAL A 145 18.98 -18.38 11.38
N THR A 146 19.69 -19.05 10.48
CA THR A 146 20.67 -20.07 10.88
C THR A 146 21.82 -19.38 11.61
N SER A 147 22.03 -19.74 12.87
CA SER A 147 23.17 -19.28 13.68
C SER A 147 24.05 -20.47 14.00
N THR A 148 25.36 -20.27 13.99
CA THR A 148 26.30 -21.27 14.49
C THR A 148 26.37 -21.18 16.00
N THR A 149 26.13 -22.28 16.69
CA THR A 149 26.40 -22.38 18.14
C THR A 149 27.86 -22.72 18.37
N ILE A 150 28.57 -21.96 19.21
CA ILE A 150 29.90 -22.33 19.69
C ILE A 150 29.73 -22.91 21.09
N ASN A 151 29.79 -24.23 21.19
CA ASN A 151 29.74 -24.92 22.47
C ASN A 151 31.01 -24.62 23.26
N ASN A 152 30.86 -24.53 24.58
CA ASN A 152 31.96 -24.17 25.50
C ASN A 152 32.62 -22.83 25.13
N ASN A 153 31.87 -21.85 24.60
CA ASN A 153 32.46 -20.55 24.25
C ASN A 153 33.11 -19.86 25.45
N ALA A 154 34.38 -19.51 25.32
CA ALA A 154 35.11 -18.61 26.21
C ALA A 154 36.29 -18.00 25.44
N ASP A 155 36.87 -16.93 25.99
CA ASP A 155 38.06 -16.31 25.45
C ASP A 155 39.19 -17.32 25.27
N ASN A 156 40.09 -17.03 24.30
CA ASN A 156 41.37 -17.72 24.15
C ASN A 156 41.33 -19.21 23.80
N ARG A 157 40.18 -19.76 23.37
CA ARG A 157 40.06 -21.18 22.94
C ARG A 157 40.29 -21.37 21.46
N LEU A 158 40.84 -22.53 21.10
CA LEU A 158 40.83 -23.00 19.71
C LEU A 158 39.42 -23.50 19.35
N ILE A 159 38.90 -23.10 18.19
CA ILE A 159 37.61 -23.57 17.67
C ILE A 159 37.82 -24.73 16.70
N THR A 160 37.12 -25.83 16.94
CA THR A 160 37.13 -27.05 16.13
C THR A 160 35.72 -27.37 15.60
N GLY A 161 35.64 -28.28 14.64
CA GLY A 161 34.35 -28.79 14.15
C GLY A 161 33.74 -29.77 15.15
N SER A 162 32.43 -29.67 15.38
CA SER A 162 31.69 -30.58 16.27
C SER A 162 31.28 -31.90 15.62
N GLY A 163 31.31 -31.98 14.28
CA GLY A 163 30.74 -33.09 13.52
C GLY A 163 29.24 -32.98 13.22
N THR A 164 28.58 -31.88 13.62
CA THR A 164 27.17 -31.58 13.30
C THR A 164 27.02 -30.23 12.59
N ALA A 165 25.93 -30.05 11.84
CA ALA A 165 25.63 -28.79 11.16
C ALA A 165 25.36 -27.67 12.18
N ASP A 166 25.71 -26.42 11.82
CA ASP A 166 25.41 -25.20 12.58
C ASP A 166 25.96 -25.19 14.02
N THR A 167 27.00 -25.97 14.28
CA THR A 167 27.64 -26.08 15.60
C THR A 167 29.15 -26.18 15.45
N LEU A 168 29.89 -25.58 16.37
CA LEU A 168 31.33 -25.67 16.54
C LEU A 168 31.65 -25.94 18.01
N GLU A 169 32.82 -26.49 18.29
CA GLU A 169 33.29 -26.72 19.65
C GLU A 169 34.47 -25.79 19.94
N ALA A 170 34.41 -25.07 21.06
CA ALA A 170 35.60 -24.43 21.62
C ALA A 170 36.30 -25.44 22.54
N GLU A 171 37.49 -25.90 22.16
CA GLU A 171 38.23 -26.92 22.89
C GLU A 171 38.68 -26.38 24.25
N SER A 172 38.09 -26.90 25.34
CA SER A 172 38.41 -26.43 26.70
C SER A 172 39.84 -26.72 27.13
N THR A 173 40.48 -27.70 26.49
CA THR A 173 41.83 -28.20 26.81
C THR A 173 42.95 -27.55 26.00
N ILE A 174 42.61 -26.74 24.99
CA ILE A 174 43.59 -26.01 24.16
C ILE A 174 43.29 -24.51 24.27
N THR A 175 44.13 -23.80 25.03
CA THR A 175 43.95 -22.36 25.28
C THR A 175 45.21 -21.58 24.92
N TYR A 176 45.03 -20.35 24.43
CA TYR A 176 46.09 -19.38 24.18
C TYR A 176 45.90 -18.16 25.07
N ASP A 177 46.50 -18.17 26.25
CA ASP A 177 46.36 -17.08 27.22
C ASP A 177 47.72 -16.52 27.60
N ALA A 178 47.80 -15.20 27.80
CA ALA A 178 49.02 -14.48 28.13
C ALA A 178 50.23 -14.86 27.24
N SER A 179 49.97 -15.04 25.94
CA SER A 179 50.94 -15.48 24.93
C SER A 179 51.48 -16.91 25.08
N LEU A 180 50.82 -17.75 25.89
CA LEU A 180 51.17 -19.16 26.09
C LEU A 180 50.09 -20.07 25.51
N LEU A 181 50.50 -20.99 24.62
CA LEU A 181 49.66 -22.11 24.19
C LEU A 181 49.71 -23.22 25.24
N ASN A 182 48.59 -23.46 25.90
CA ASN A 182 48.42 -24.54 26.86
C ASN A 182 47.63 -25.69 26.23
N ILE A 183 48.11 -26.92 26.43
CA ILE A 183 47.41 -28.16 26.07
C ILE A 183 47.28 -29.00 27.35
N THR A 184 46.06 -29.17 27.84
CA THR A 184 45.78 -29.90 29.08
C THR A 184 45.11 -31.23 28.77
N SER A 185 45.77 -32.34 29.07
CA SER A 185 45.13 -33.66 28.98
C SER A 185 44.42 -34.00 30.29
N THR A 186 43.13 -34.34 30.21
CA THR A 186 42.36 -34.84 31.37
C THR A 186 42.24 -36.36 31.39
N THR A 187 42.82 -37.06 30.41
CA THR A 187 42.73 -38.51 30.25
C THR A 187 44.12 -39.12 30.22
N GLN A 188 44.31 -40.19 30.99
CA GLN A 188 45.60 -40.88 31.04
C GLN A 188 46.03 -41.34 29.63
N GLY A 189 47.28 -41.07 29.28
CA GLY A 189 47.87 -41.49 28.01
C GLY A 189 47.63 -40.54 26.81
N LEU A 190 46.91 -39.43 26.99
CA LEU A 190 46.77 -38.38 25.97
C LEU A 190 47.70 -37.18 26.25
N GLY A 191 48.04 -36.40 25.20
CA GLY A 191 48.94 -35.24 25.28
C GLY A 191 49.28 -34.66 23.90
N LEU A 192 50.38 -33.93 23.80
CA LEU A 192 50.89 -33.43 22.51
C LEU A 192 51.50 -34.58 21.70
N ARG A 193 50.97 -34.85 20.51
CA ARG A 193 51.54 -35.81 19.55
C ARG A 193 52.10 -35.07 18.34
N LEU A 194 53.40 -35.25 18.10
CA LEU A 194 54.10 -34.75 16.91
C LEU A 194 54.50 -35.97 16.08
N GLN A 195 53.89 -36.14 14.92
CA GLN A 195 54.07 -37.34 14.09
C GLN A 195 54.16 -36.95 12.62
N ASN A 196 55.16 -37.49 11.92
CA ASN A 196 55.23 -37.48 10.46
C ASN A 196 55.00 -38.91 9.94
N THR A 197 54.08 -39.07 8.99
CA THR A 197 53.75 -40.35 8.34
C THR A 197 54.37 -40.50 6.94
N GLY A 198 55.05 -39.47 6.44
CA GLY A 198 55.78 -39.42 5.18
C GLY A 198 57.29 -39.61 5.35
N ASN A 199 58.08 -39.22 4.34
CA ASN A 199 59.53 -39.38 4.32
C ASN A 199 60.26 -38.08 4.68
N GLU A 200 59.79 -37.38 5.72
CA GLU A 200 60.37 -36.13 6.22
C GLU A 200 60.54 -36.15 7.75
N TYR A 201 61.23 -35.13 8.29
CA TYR A 201 61.52 -35.02 9.72
C TYR A 201 60.39 -34.35 10.50
N THR A 202 60.26 -34.68 11.79
CA THR A 202 59.50 -33.89 12.77
C THR A 202 60.49 -33.04 13.55
N SER A 203 60.35 -31.71 13.56
CA SER A 203 61.27 -30.82 14.29
C SER A 203 60.54 -30.01 15.37
N VAL A 204 61.17 -29.90 16.53
CA VAL A 204 60.82 -28.93 17.58
C VAL A 204 62.03 -28.03 17.75
N ARG A 205 61.92 -26.76 17.33
CA ARG A 205 63.02 -25.79 17.37
C ARG A 205 62.81 -24.81 18.49
N PHE A 206 63.79 -24.72 19.39
CA PHE A 206 63.90 -23.67 20.39
C PHE A 206 64.90 -22.63 19.90
N ASP A 207 64.40 -21.43 19.57
CA ASP A 207 65.21 -20.32 19.06
C ASP A 207 64.79 -19.04 19.78
N ALA A 208 65.75 -18.30 20.32
CA ALA A 208 65.48 -17.11 21.10
C ALA A 208 66.65 -16.14 21.04
N ALA A 209 66.36 -14.85 20.83
CA ALA A 209 67.33 -13.76 20.85
C ALA A 209 67.71 -13.36 22.29
N ARG A 210 68.16 -14.32 23.10
CA ARG A 210 68.50 -14.07 24.51
C ARG A 210 69.83 -13.34 24.63
N THR A 211 69.90 -12.35 25.52
CA THR A 211 71.07 -11.48 25.72
C THR A 211 71.71 -11.62 27.12
N ALA A 212 71.21 -12.52 27.97
CA ALA A 212 71.66 -12.72 29.35
C ALA A 212 72.10 -14.17 29.63
N ALA A 213 73.05 -14.36 30.56
CA ALA A 213 73.56 -15.67 30.97
C ALA A 213 72.53 -16.51 31.77
N ALA A 214 72.74 -17.82 31.88
CA ALA A 214 71.94 -18.78 32.66
C ALA A 214 70.45 -18.88 32.27
N SER A 215 70.20 -18.92 30.97
CA SER A 215 68.92 -18.65 30.35
C SER A 215 68.56 -19.75 29.35
N ALA A 216 67.50 -20.53 29.58
CA ALA A 216 67.13 -21.67 28.71
C ALA A 216 66.53 -21.21 27.36
N LEU A 217 66.87 -21.87 26.25
CA LEU A 217 66.21 -21.64 24.95
C LEU A 217 64.82 -22.29 24.89
N GLY A 218 64.63 -23.37 25.65
CA GLY A 218 63.39 -24.10 25.84
C GLY A 218 63.49 -24.95 27.11
N ILE A 219 62.34 -25.35 27.66
CA ILE A 219 62.26 -26.09 28.92
C ILE A 219 61.28 -27.26 28.73
N LEU A 220 61.66 -28.45 29.21
CA LEU A 220 60.79 -29.61 29.34
C LEU A 220 60.83 -30.08 30.79
N GLU A 221 59.69 -30.03 31.48
CA GLU A 221 59.59 -30.36 32.90
C GLU A 221 58.65 -31.55 33.12
N GLY A 222 59.06 -32.48 33.99
CA GLY A 222 58.22 -33.55 34.51
C GLY A 222 58.04 -33.37 36.01
N ARG A 223 56.81 -33.57 36.50
CA ARG A 223 56.50 -33.50 37.93
C ARG A 223 55.61 -34.69 38.30
N TRP A 224 55.85 -35.26 39.47
CA TRP A 224 54.98 -36.27 40.07
C TRP A 224 54.09 -35.58 41.09
N ASN A 225 52.77 -35.75 40.96
CA ASN A 225 51.81 -35.15 41.88
C ASN A 225 51.70 -36.06 43.11
N ASN A 226 52.25 -35.63 44.25
CA ASN A 226 51.92 -36.20 45.56
C ASN A 226 51.64 -35.04 46.53
#